data_AF-A0A534JDH9-F1
#
_entry.id   AF-A0A534JDH9-F1
#
_cell.length_a   1.000
_cell.length_b   1.000
_cell.length_c   1.000
_cell.angle_alpha   90.00
_cell.angle_beta   90.00
_cell.angle_gamma   90.00
#
_symmetry.space_group_name_H-M   'P 1'
#
loop_
_entity.id
_entity.type
_entity.pdbx_description
1 polymer ?
#
loop_
_entity_poly.entity_id
_entity_poly.type
_entity_poly.pdbx_seq_one_letter_code
_entity_poly.pdbx_strand_id
1 'polypeptide(L)'
;MECNFSSGFVEGNRVALVVFLRGVNVGGHRTFRPTKLAEGLKHLGAVNIGAAGTLIIRQPMTQAQARAEVARKLPFVAEIVVCQGREIENLMSKDPFAGQSVRPGVVRFVSVLSQRPRLTPSTPMRFPSSGQWLMKILARRNRFVIGLYRRHMKAIGFLGALDRLYGVSVTTRNWNTIAAIARVLRNELPD
;
A
#
# COMPACT_ATOMS: atom_id res chain seq x y z
N MET A 1 -21.59 -17.79 -46.34
CA MET A 1 -21.98 -16.48 -45.79
C MET A 1 -21.75 -16.57 -44.29
N GLU A 2 -20.54 -16.22 -43.87
CA GLU A 2 -20.14 -16.20 -42.46
C GLU A 2 -20.34 -14.76 -41.97
N CYS A 3 -21.00 -14.59 -40.83
CA CYS A 3 -21.01 -13.33 -40.10
C CYS A 3 -20.64 -13.61 -38.65
N ASN A 4 -19.36 -13.37 -38.38
CA ASN A 4 -18.73 -13.31 -37.07
C ASN A 4 -19.46 -12.34 -36.14
N PHE A 5 -19.88 -12.81 -34.97
CA PHE A 5 -20.18 -11.93 -33.85
C PHE A 5 -18.87 -11.55 -33.17
N SER A 6 -18.37 -10.36 -33.52
CA SER A 6 -17.20 -9.75 -32.90
C SER A 6 -17.47 -9.45 -31.42
N SER A 7 -16.74 -10.16 -30.57
CA SER A 7 -16.54 -9.84 -29.15
C SER A 7 -15.90 -8.45 -29.01
N GLY A 8 -16.67 -7.48 -28.53
CA GLY A 8 -16.20 -6.15 -28.15
C GLY A 8 -16.20 -5.96 -26.63
N PHE A 9 -15.28 -6.63 -25.92
CA PHE A 9 -14.90 -6.19 -24.57
C PHE A 9 -13.74 -5.20 -24.70
N VAL A 10 -13.94 -3.98 -24.22
CA VAL A 10 -12.90 -2.95 -24.12
C VAL A 10 -11.84 -3.44 -23.13
N GLU A 11 -10.74 -3.97 -23.66
CA GLU A 11 -9.67 -4.66 -22.95
C GLU A 11 -8.54 -3.67 -22.61
N GLY A 12 -8.80 -2.75 -21.67
CA GLY A 12 -7.86 -1.67 -21.35
C GLY A 12 -7.59 -1.40 -19.86
N ASN A 13 -8.08 -2.22 -18.92
CA ASN A 13 -7.85 -1.98 -17.49
C ASN A 13 -7.73 -3.27 -16.66
N ARG A 14 -6.74 -4.12 -16.97
CA ARG A 14 -6.61 -5.46 -16.36
C ARG A 14 -5.81 -5.48 -15.05
N VAL A 15 -6.54 -5.64 -13.94
CA VAL A 15 -6.30 -6.58 -12.82
C VAL A 15 -4.91 -6.65 -12.17
N ALA A 16 -4.15 -5.55 -12.09
CA ALA A 16 -2.94 -5.55 -11.26
C ALA A 16 -3.29 -5.64 -9.76
N LEU A 17 -2.57 -6.48 -9.02
CA LEU A 17 -2.64 -6.56 -7.56
C LEU A 17 -1.41 -5.90 -6.94
N VAL A 18 -1.62 -5.15 -5.86
CA VAL A 18 -0.56 -4.52 -5.09
C VAL A 18 -0.44 -5.24 -3.75
N VAL A 19 0.75 -5.71 -3.46
CA VAL A 19 1.10 -6.50 -2.27
C VAL A 19 1.98 -5.67 -1.35
N PHE A 20 1.66 -5.68 -0.05
CA PHE A 20 2.42 -5.03 1.00
C PHE A 20 2.79 -6.05 2.08
N LEU A 21 4.09 -6.21 2.32
CA LEU A 21 4.62 -7.03 3.41
C LEU A 21 4.78 -6.21 4.68
N ARG A 22 4.31 -6.71 5.80
CA ARG A 22 4.40 -6.00 7.08
C ARG A 22 5.64 -6.40 7.86
N GLY A 23 6.31 -5.41 8.47
CA GLY A 23 7.38 -5.64 9.45
C GLY A 23 8.61 -6.34 8.87
N VAL A 24 8.90 -6.12 7.59
CA VAL A 24 10.09 -6.65 6.91
C VAL A 24 11.16 -5.57 6.81
N ASN A 25 12.43 -5.95 6.92
CA ASN A 25 13.58 -5.04 6.80
C ASN A 25 13.53 -3.85 7.77
N VAL A 26 13.00 -4.04 8.99
CA VAL A 26 12.94 -3.00 10.03
C VAL A 26 13.69 -3.50 11.27
N GLY A 27 14.60 -2.68 11.81
CA GLY A 27 15.32 -2.98 13.04
C GLY A 27 16.17 -4.26 13.00
N GLY A 28 16.62 -4.68 11.81
CA GLY A 28 17.39 -5.92 11.62
C GLY A 28 16.56 -7.21 11.56
N HIS A 29 15.24 -7.15 11.80
CA HIS A 29 14.35 -8.31 11.78
C HIS A 29 13.77 -8.60 10.40
N ARG A 30 13.51 -9.89 10.14
CA ARG A 30 12.89 -10.39 8.88
C ARG A 30 13.58 -9.79 7.65
N THR A 31 14.91 -9.79 7.70
CA THR A 31 15.77 -9.20 6.68
C THR A 31 15.78 -10.08 5.45
N PHE A 32 15.41 -9.53 4.30
CA PHE A 32 15.45 -10.22 3.01
C PHE A 32 15.60 -9.20 1.87
N ARG A 33 15.88 -9.68 0.66
CA ARG A 33 15.99 -8.84 -0.55
C ARG A 33 14.66 -8.86 -1.32
N PRO A 34 13.87 -7.76 -1.33
CA PRO A 34 12.60 -7.71 -2.07
C PRO A 34 12.76 -7.91 -3.59
N THR A 35 13.90 -7.53 -4.15
CA THR A 35 14.24 -7.78 -5.56
C THR A 35 14.32 -9.27 -5.88
N LYS A 36 14.93 -10.07 -4.99
CA LYS A 36 15.01 -11.53 -5.15
C LYS A 36 13.63 -12.19 -5.06
N LEU A 37 12.74 -11.65 -4.21
CA LEU A 37 11.35 -12.09 -4.16
C LEU A 37 10.61 -11.80 -5.48
N ALA A 38 10.77 -10.59 -6.05
CA ALA A 38 10.19 -10.26 -7.35
C ALA A 38 10.77 -11.14 -8.48
N GLU A 39 12.08 -11.37 -8.51
CA GLU A 39 12.73 -12.29 -9.46
C GLU A 39 12.13 -13.70 -9.38
N GLY A 40 11.92 -14.21 -8.16
CA GLY A 40 11.30 -15.52 -7.93
C GLY A 40 9.81 -15.61 -8.32
N LEU A 41 9.15 -14.46 -8.47
CA LEU A 41 7.76 -14.31 -8.88
C LEU A 41 7.62 -13.71 -10.29
N LYS A 42 8.71 -13.66 -11.08
CA LYS A 42 8.72 -13.05 -12.42
C LYS A 42 7.66 -13.63 -13.37
N HIS A 43 7.35 -14.91 -13.20
CA HIS A 43 6.34 -15.62 -13.99
C HIS A 43 4.92 -15.05 -13.78
N LEU A 44 4.68 -14.36 -12.66
CA LEU A 44 3.43 -13.66 -12.37
C LEU A 44 3.46 -12.18 -12.82
N GLY A 45 4.51 -11.76 -13.53
CA GLY A 45 4.75 -10.35 -13.88
C GLY A 45 5.06 -9.48 -12.66
N ALA A 46 5.72 -10.04 -11.63
CA ALA A 46 5.98 -9.33 -10.39
C ALA A 46 7.01 -8.20 -10.53
N VAL A 47 6.71 -7.02 -9.98
CA VAL A 47 7.61 -5.86 -9.93
C VAL A 47 7.80 -5.39 -8.50
N ASN A 48 9.05 -5.25 -8.07
CA ASN A 48 9.40 -4.71 -6.75
C ASN A 48 9.37 -3.18 -6.72
N ILE A 49 8.81 -2.61 -5.65
CA ILE A 49 8.82 -1.18 -5.37
C ILE A 49 9.55 -0.93 -4.04
N GLY A 50 10.79 -0.43 -4.15
CA GLY A 50 11.60 -0.03 -3.00
C GLY A 50 12.08 -1.19 -2.12
N ALA A 51 12.42 -0.90 -0.87
CA ALA A 51 13.07 -1.86 0.05
C ALA A 51 12.13 -2.46 1.11
N ALA A 52 10.90 -1.94 1.23
CA ALA A 52 9.98 -2.30 2.31
C ALA A 52 9.06 -3.49 1.97
N GLY A 53 9.41 -4.32 0.97
CA GLY A 53 8.57 -5.44 0.55
C GLY A 53 7.22 -5.00 0.00
N THR A 54 7.24 -4.21 -1.08
CA THR A 54 6.04 -3.85 -1.83
C THR A 54 6.18 -4.37 -3.25
N LEU A 55 5.17 -5.09 -3.73
CA LEU A 55 5.18 -5.73 -5.05
C LEU A 55 3.92 -5.37 -5.83
N ILE A 56 4.04 -5.31 -7.13
CA ILE A 56 2.90 -5.33 -8.07
C ILE A 56 2.92 -6.69 -8.74
N ILE A 57 1.77 -7.35 -8.86
CA ILE A 57 1.58 -8.61 -9.59
C ILE A 57 0.57 -8.35 -10.71
N ARG A 58 0.93 -8.70 -11.94
CA ARG A 58 0.14 -8.36 -13.14
C ARG A 58 -0.67 -9.52 -13.69
N GLN A 59 -0.24 -10.75 -13.41
CA GLN A 59 -1.00 -11.91 -13.83
C GLN A 59 -2.40 -11.86 -13.20
N PRO A 60 -3.48 -12.06 -14.00
CA PRO A 60 -4.83 -12.12 -13.47
C PRO A 60 -4.96 -13.24 -12.43
N MET A 61 -5.21 -12.86 -11.19
CA MET A 61 -5.45 -13.79 -10.10
C MET A 61 -6.23 -13.13 -8.96
N THR A 62 -6.74 -13.96 -8.05
CA THR A 62 -7.40 -13.47 -6.83
C THR A 62 -6.38 -12.94 -5.82
N GLN A 63 -6.83 -12.07 -4.91
CA GLN A 63 -5.98 -11.61 -3.81
C GLN A 63 -5.48 -12.77 -2.92
N ALA A 64 -6.27 -13.83 -2.77
CA ALA A 64 -5.89 -15.01 -2.00
C ALA A 64 -4.75 -15.79 -2.67
N GLN A 65 -4.83 -16.00 -3.99
CA GLN A 65 -3.76 -16.62 -4.77
C GLN A 65 -2.47 -15.80 -4.68
N ALA A 66 -2.54 -14.48 -4.87
CA ALA A 66 -1.38 -13.59 -4.73
C ALA A 66 -0.74 -13.69 -3.34
N ARG A 67 -1.55 -13.70 -2.26
CA ARG A 67 -1.03 -13.90 -0.89
C ARG A 67 -0.32 -15.24 -0.75
N ALA A 68 -0.89 -16.32 -1.27
CA ALA A 68 -0.33 -17.66 -1.15
C ALA A 68 0.97 -17.84 -1.95
N GLU A 69 1.04 -17.28 -3.17
CA GLU A 69 2.27 -17.28 -3.98
C GLU A 69 3.40 -16.52 -3.30
N VAL A 70 3.12 -15.32 -2.79
CA VAL A 70 4.12 -14.51 -2.08
C VAL A 70 4.55 -15.20 -0.79
N ALA A 71 3.61 -15.72 0.02
CA ALA A 71 3.92 -16.42 1.25
C ALA A 71 4.85 -17.62 1.04
N ARG A 72 4.62 -18.43 0.00
CA ARG A 72 5.47 -19.59 -0.33
C ARG A 72 6.91 -19.23 -0.69
N LYS A 73 7.17 -18.01 -1.15
CA LYS A 73 8.51 -17.54 -1.50
C LYS A 73 9.22 -16.80 -0.37
N LEU A 74 8.52 -16.48 0.72
CA LEU A 74 9.14 -15.80 1.85
C LEU A 74 9.91 -16.79 2.73
N PRO A 75 11.11 -16.42 3.22
CA PRO A 75 11.88 -17.25 4.16
C PRO A 75 11.34 -17.16 5.61
N PHE A 76 10.20 -16.50 5.81
CA PHE A 76 9.57 -16.30 7.12
C PHE A 76 8.07 -16.08 6.95
N VAL A 77 7.32 -16.26 8.05
CA VAL A 77 5.93 -15.85 8.12
C VAL A 77 5.85 -14.33 8.26
N ALA A 78 5.11 -13.69 7.36
CA ALA A 78 4.80 -12.27 7.43
C ALA A 78 3.33 -12.02 7.12
N GLU A 79 2.81 -10.91 7.65
CA GLU A 79 1.49 -10.42 7.25
C GLU A 79 1.58 -9.82 5.83
N ILE A 80 0.65 -10.23 4.98
CA ILE A 80 0.60 -9.85 3.57
C ILE A 80 -0.74 -9.18 3.30
N VAL A 81 -0.71 -7.87 3.06
CA VAL A 81 -1.89 -7.10 2.66
C VAL A 81 -1.91 -7.00 1.13
N VAL A 82 -3.05 -7.30 0.52
CA VAL A 82 -3.23 -7.20 -0.94
C VAL A 82 -4.44 -6.32 -1.25
N CYS A 83 -4.27 -5.38 -2.16
CA CYS A 83 -5.35 -4.56 -2.72
C CYS A 83 -5.26 -4.51 -4.24
N GLN A 84 -6.31 -4.04 -4.89
CA GLN A 84 -6.32 -3.91 -6.35
C GLN A 84 -5.62 -2.62 -6.77
N GLY A 85 -4.96 -2.62 -7.93
CA GLY A 85 -4.29 -1.44 -8.50
C GLY A 85 -5.23 -0.23 -8.61
N ARG A 86 -6.48 -0.46 -9.06
CA ARG A 86 -7.52 0.58 -9.11
C ARG A 86 -7.81 1.25 -7.77
N GLU A 87 -7.58 0.57 -6.64
CA GLU A 87 -7.74 1.20 -5.31
C GLU A 87 -6.64 2.24 -5.06
N ILE A 88 -5.42 2.00 -5.56
CA ILE A 88 -4.33 2.97 -5.54
C ILE A 88 -4.61 4.12 -6.53
N GLU A 89 -5.08 3.84 -7.74
CA GLU A 89 -5.46 4.88 -8.70
C GLU A 89 -6.55 5.80 -8.16
N ASN A 90 -7.60 5.22 -7.56
CA ASN A 90 -8.66 5.96 -6.89
C ASN A 90 -8.12 6.82 -5.73
N LEU A 91 -7.14 6.30 -4.97
CA LEU A 91 -6.46 7.10 -3.94
C LEU A 91 -5.69 8.29 -4.55
N MET A 92 -5.07 8.11 -5.71
CA MET A 92 -4.31 9.14 -6.42
C MET A 92 -5.19 10.16 -7.14
N SER A 93 -6.42 9.81 -7.52
CA SER A 93 -7.36 10.69 -8.25
C SER A 93 -7.72 11.99 -7.52
N LYS A 94 -7.47 12.04 -6.21
CA LYS A 94 -7.72 13.20 -5.35
C LYS A 94 -6.45 13.47 -4.57
N ASP A 95 -5.94 14.70 -4.58
CA ASP A 95 -4.79 15.06 -3.75
C ASP A 95 -5.11 14.82 -2.26
N PRO A 96 -4.55 13.77 -1.63
CA PRO A 96 -4.87 13.42 -0.25
C PRO A 96 -4.17 14.34 0.76
N PHE A 97 -3.25 15.19 0.29
CA PHE A 97 -2.47 16.11 1.10
C PHE A 97 -2.69 17.58 0.72
N ALA A 98 -3.75 17.88 -0.04
CA ALA A 98 -4.14 19.25 -0.36
C ALA A 98 -4.22 20.11 0.92
N GLY A 99 -3.65 21.31 0.86
CA GLY A 99 -3.59 22.23 2.00
C GLY A 99 -2.59 21.86 3.10
N GLN A 100 -1.78 20.80 2.94
CA GLN A 100 -0.71 20.48 3.87
C GLN A 100 0.62 21.11 3.40
N SER A 101 1.29 21.84 4.29
CA SER A 101 2.64 22.35 4.00
C SER A 101 3.65 21.21 3.96
N VAL A 102 4.37 21.07 2.85
CA VAL A 102 5.54 20.19 2.77
C VAL A 102 6.69 20.88 3.50
N ARG A 103 7.05 20.38 4.68
CA ARG A 103 8.15 20.91 5.50
C ARG A 103 9.25 19.87 5.65
N PRO A 104 10.53 20.28 5.73
CA PRO A 104 11.61 19.39 6.12
C PRO A 104 11.26 18.65 7.43
N GLY A 105 11.56 17.36 7.47
CA GLY A 105 11.27 16.51 8.64
C GLY A 105 9.81 16.02 8.76
N VAL A 106 8.88 16.47 7.92
CA VAL A 106 7.52 15.91 7.84
C VAL A 106 7.46 14.86 6.73
N VAL A 107 6.95 13.68 7.08
CA VAL A 107 6.77 12.56 6.17
C VAL A 107 5.29 12.32 5.94
N ARG A 108 4.91 12.26 4.66
CA ARG A 108 3.59 11.81 4.20
C ARG A 108 3.55 10.28 4.17
N PHE A 109 2.48 9.71 4.70
CA PHE A 109 2.30 8.26 4.69
C PHE A 109 0.87 7.88 4.31
N VAL A 110 0.76 6.64 3.84
CA VAL A 110 -0.50 5.93 3.71
C VAL A 110 -0.37 4.60 4.44
N SER A 111 -1.37 4.32 5.25
CA SER A 111 -1.52 3.07 5.97
C SER A 111 -2.62 2.26 5.31
N VAL A 112 -2.32 1.01 4.95
CA VAL A 112 -3.25 0.09 4.30
C VAL A 112 -3.81 -0.86 5.37
N LEU A 113 -5.10 -0.80 5.60
CA LEU A 113 -5.82 -1.71 6.49
C LEU A 113 -5.94 -3.09 5.82
N SER A 114 -5.66 -4.15 6.57
CA SER A 114 -5.72 -5.53 6.05
C SER A 114 -7.15 -5.97 5.69
N GLN A 115 -8.14 -5.39 6.34
CA GLN A 115 -9.58 -5.65 6.14
C GLN A 115 -10.41 -4.44 6.58
N ARG A 116 -11.74 -4.55 6.52
CA ARG A 116 -12.65 -3.51 7.03
C ARG A 116 -12.32 -3.26 8.52
N PRO A 117 -12.08 -1.99 8.93
CA PRO A 117 -11.73 -1.69 10.31
C PRO A 117 -12.88 -2.05 11.26
N ARG A 118 -12.52 -2.51 12.47
CA ARG A 118 -13.49 -2.75 13.55
C ARG A 118 -13.88 -1.46 14.26
N LEU A 119 -12.96 -0.49 14.29
CA LEU A 119 -13.15 0.83 14.87
C LEU A 119 -12.99 1.91 13.79
N THR A 120 -13.87 2.91 13.83
CA THR A 120 -13.85 4.02 12.86
C THR A 120 -13.70 5.35 13.59
N PRO A 121 -12.50 5.65 14.12
CA PRO A 121 -12.26 6.92 14.80
C PRO A 121 -12.53 8.10 13.86
N SER A 122 -13.03 9.20 14.42
CA SER A 122 -13.25 10.45 13.67
C SER A 122 -11.92 11.03 13.17
N THR A 123 -11.92 11.51 11.93
CA THR A 123 -10.79 12.22 11.31
C THR A 123 -11.21 13.63 10.90
N PRO A 124 -10.32 14.63 10.96
CA PRO A 124 -8.89 14.53 11.26
C PRO A 124 -8.58 14.38 12.76
N MET A 125 -7.41 13.80 13.09
CA MET A 125 -6.93 13.68 14.46
C MET A 125 -5.40 13.81 14.55
N ARG A 126 -4.88 14.17 15.72
CA ARG A 126 -3.44 14.40 15.98
C ARG A 126 -2.95 13.67 17.22
N PHE A 127 -1.65 13.37 17.23
CA PHE A 127 -0.98 12.63 18.29
C PHE A 127 0.36 13.29 18.64
N PRO A 128 0.63 13.57 19.93
CA PRO A 128 -0.35 13.60 21.02
C PRO A 128 -1.50 14.60 20.75
N SER A 129 -2.62 14.40 21.43
CA SER A 129 -3.84 15.22 21.29
C SER A 129 -3.67 16.64 21.85
N SER A 130 -2.70 16.85 22.74
CA SER A 130 -2.28 18.15 23.27
C SER A 130 -0.79 18.39 22.99
N GLY A 131 -0.35 19.65 23.03
CA GLY A 131 1.05 20.02 22.76
C GLY A 131 1.47 19.84 21.29
N GLN A 132 2.78 19.70 21.07
CA GLN A 132 3.35 19.54 19.74
C GLN A 132 3.00 18.18 19.15
N TRP A 133 2.33 18.18 17.99
CA TRP A 133 1.99 16.94 17.29
C TRP A 133 3.22 16.28 16.67
N LEU A 134 3.25 14.95 16.71
CA LEU A 134 4.22 14.08 16.05
C LEU A 134 3.59 13.24 14.93
N MET A 135 2.29 12.94 15.01
CA MET A 135 1.54 12.29 13.94
C MET A 135 0.17 12.96 13.76
N LYS A 136 -0.31 13.01 12.52
CA LYS A 136 -1.67 13.40 12.16
C LYS A 136 -2.27 12.34 11.26
N ILE A 137 -3.53 12.00 11.50
CA ILE A 137 -4.37 11.30 10.52
C ILE A 137 -5.28 12.37 9.94
N LEU A 138 -5.21 12.54 8.62
CA LEU A 138 -5.97 13.57 7.90
C LEU A 138 -7.35 13.04 7.52
N ALA A 139 -7.39 11.82 6.99
CA ALA A 139 -8.60 11.17 6.51
C ALA A 139 -8.42 9.66 6.44
N ARG A 140 -9.55 8.95 6.34
CA ARG A 140 -9.60 7.57 5.86
C ARG A 140 -10.44 7.51 4.58
N ARG A 141 -9.92 6.86 3.54
CA ARG A 141 -10.63 6.55 2.29
C ARG A 141 -10.60 5.05 2.07
N ASN A 142 -11.75 4.38 2.24
CA ASN A 142 -11.83 2.90 2.22
C ASN A 142 -10.79 2.27 3.16
N ARG A 143 -9.87 1.45 2.64
CA ARG A 143 -8.80 0.82 3.41
C ARG A 143 -7.57 1.69 3.64
N PHE A 144 -7.52 2.90 3.09
CA PHE A 144 -6.36 3.78 3.18
C PHE A 144 -6.55 4.83 4.27
N VAL A 145 -5.64 4.85 5.22
CA VAL A 145 -5.52 5.89 6.24
C VAL A 145 -4.39 6.82 5.81
N ILE A 146 -4.70 8.10 5.66
CA ILE A 146 -3.81 9.11 5.11
C ILE A 146 -3.32 9.98 6.24
N GLY A 147 -2.00 10.20 6.32
CA GLY A 147 -1.45 10.95 7.44
C GLY A 147 -0.08 11.55 7.21
N LEU A 148 0.34 12.31 8.22
CA LEU A 148 1.65 12.95 8.32
C LEU A 148 2.30 12.50 9.62
N TYR A 149 3.61 12.33 9.62
CA TYR A 149 4.36 12.26 10.87
C TYR A 149 5.64 13.09 10.80
N ARG A 150 6.11 13.56 11.95
CA ARG A 150 7.43 14.19 12.09
C ARG A 150 8.45 13.11 12.36
N ARG A 151 9.62 13.18 11.71
CA ARG A 151 10.74 12.27 12.00
C ARG A 151 11.19 12.46 13.44
N HIS A 152 10.74 11.55 14.30
CA HIS A 152 11.01 11.55 15.73
C HIS A 152 10.77 10.13 16.25
N MET A 153 11.60 9.64 17.17
CA MET A 153 11.50 8.26 17.68
C MET A 153 10.11 7.93 18.23
N LYS A 154 9.50 8.87 18.98
CA LYS A 154 8.13 8.71 19.50
C LYS A 154 7.04 8.56 18.41
N ALA A 155 7.29 9.01 17.17
CA ALA A 155 6.34 8.81 16.07
C ALA A 155 6.19 7.32 15.68
N ILE A 156 7.24 6.51 15.91
CA ILE A 156 7.20 5.06 15.69
C ILE A 156 6.12 4.42 16.57
N GLY A 157 6.02 4.84 17.84
CA GLY A 157 4.98 4.38 18.76
C GLY A 157 3.57 4.71 18.28
N PHE A 158 3.34 5.92 17.76
CA PHE A 158 2.03 6.31 17.22
C PHE A 158 1.67 5.52 15.95
N LEU A 159 2.64 5.28 15.06
CA LEU A 159 2.43 4.44 13.88
C LEU A 159 2.14 2.98 14.28
N GLY A 160 2.81 2.46 15.31
CA GLY A 160 2.56 1.12 15.85
C GLY A 160 1.20 0.97 16.51
N ALA A 161 0.66 2.05 17.08
CA ALA A 161 -0.67 2.07 17.71
C ALA A 161 -1.85 2.05 16.71
N LEU A 162 -1.59 2.19 15.40
CA LEU A 162 -2.65 2.20 14.38
C LEU A 162 -3.47 0.91 14.35
N ASP A 163 -2.86 -0.23 14.67
CA ASP A 163 -3.57 -1.52 14.77
C ASP A 163 -4.69 -1.45 15.80
N ARG A 164 -4.36 -0.98 17.01
CA ARG A 164 -5.33 -0.81 18.10
C ARG A 164 -6.36 0.25 17.74
N LEU A 165 -5.93 1.33 17.10
CA LEU A 165 -6.81 2.44 16.73
C LEU A 165 -7.91 2.03 15.74
N TYR A 166 -7.61 1.15 14.78
CA TYR A 166 -8.57 0.67 13.78
C TYR A 166 -9.13 -0.73 14.06
N GLY A 167 -8.58 -1.42 15.07
CA GLY A 167 -8.95 -2.79 15.47
C GLY A 167 -8.60 -3.86 14.45
N VAL A 168 -7.71 -3.57 13.50
CA VAL A 168 -7.23 -4.47 12.44
C VAL A 168 -5.77 -4.16 12.15
N SER A 169 -5.04 -5.12 11.61
CA SER A 169 -3.65 -4.89 11.22
C SER A 169 -3.48 -3.80 10.17
N VAL A 170 -2.42 -3.01 10.33
CA VAL A 170 -2.12 -1.86 9.47
C VAL A 170 -0.70 -1.95 8.92
N THR A 171 -0.57 -1.80 7.60
CA THR A 171 0.73 -1.72 6.93
C THR A 171 0.98 -0.31 6.40
N THR A 172 1.95 0.39 6.97
CA THR A 172 2.29 1.77 6.61
C THR A 172 3.37 1.84 5.53
N ARG A 173 3.17 2.74 4.57
CA ARG A 173 4.16 3.11 3.54
C ARG A 173 4.30 4.61 3.41
N ASN A 174 5.51 5.03 3.03
CA ASN A 174 5.75 6.41 2.63
C ASN A 174 4.92 6.75 1.38
N TRP A 175 4.41 7.97 1.30
CA TRP A 175 3.66 8.43 0.12
C TRP A 175 4.45 8.30 -1.18
N ASN A 176 5.77 8.50 -1.16
CA ASN A 176 6.62 8.32 -2.34
C ASN A 176 6.58 6.87 -2.85
N THR A 177 6.46 5.88 -1.96
CA THR A 177 6.26 4.47 -2.33
C THR A 177 4.91 4.30 -3.03
N ILE A 178 3.84 4.87 -2.48
CA ILE A 178 2.50 4.81 -3.09
C ILE A 178 2.48 5.50 -4.46
N ALA A 179 3.13 6.66 -4.59
CA ALA A 179 3.25 7.37 -5.86
C ALA A 179 4.08 6.58 -6.89
N ALA A 180 5.11 5.84 -6.46
CA ALA A 180 5.87 4.96 -7.34
C ALA A 180 5.03 3.77 -7.83
N ILE A 181 4.22 3.16 -6.96
CA ILE A 181 3.25 2.11 -7.36
C ILE A 181 2.33 2.67 -8.45
N ALA A 182 1.72 3.84 -8.21
CA ALA A 182 0.80 4.45 -9.16
C ALA A 182 1.44 4.80 -10.51
N ARG A 183 2.72 5.19 -10.53
CA ARG A 183 3.46 5.42 -11.78
C ARG A 183 3.67 4.12 -12.55
N VAL A 184 4.06 3.04 -11.88
CA VAL A 184 4.23 1.73 -12.53
C VAL A 184 2.92 1.18 -13.06
N LEU A 185 1.80 1.41 -12.36
CA LEU A 185 0.47 1.03 -12.85
C LEU A 185 0.04 1.83 -14.09
N ARG A 186 0.34 3.14 -14.14
CA ARG A 186 -0.04 4.01 -15.28
C ARG A 186 0.82 3.88 -16.52
N ASN A 187 2.12 3.61 -16.37
CA ASN A 187 3.04 3.43 -17.49
C ASN A 187 2.76 2.16 -18.33
N GLU A 188 1.62 1.50 -18.09
CA GLU A 188 1.11 0.34 -18.83
C GLU A 188 -0.25 0.61 -19.48
N LEU A 189 -0.78 1.84 -19.37
CA LEU A 189 -1.86 2.29 -20.25
C LEU A 189 -1.23 2.57 -21.62
N PRO A 190 -1.68 1.92 -22.71
CA PRO A 190 -1.43 2.44 -24.05
C PRO A 190 -1.97 3.88 -24.11
N ASP A 191 -1.23 4.79 -24.75
CA ASP A 191 -1.72 6.13 -25.10
C ASP A 191 -3.08 6.07 -25.83
#